data_AF-A0A9P5YS86-F1
#
_entry.id   AF-A0A9P5YS86-F1
#
_cell.length_a   1.000
_cell.length_b   1.000
_cell.length_c   1.000
_cell.angle_alpha   90.00
_cell.angle_beta   90.00
_cell.angle_gamma   90.00
#
_symmetry.space_group_name_H-M   'P 1'
#
loop_
_entity.id
_entity.type
_entity.pdbx_description
1 polymer ?
#
loop_
_entity_poly.entity_id
_entity_poly.type
_entity_poly.pdbx_seq_one_letter_code
_entity_poly.pdbx_strand_id
1 'polypeptide(L)'
;MTRRHVFDMAGNVFAMKDWDLDVVWLSNPLSNTQERTLGVRLPAMTVQRLAIDPTQDLLILVEDVRSPVLFTGTRTLRVHIRSLSTASVHPLACKSSFEMCVTQAGVFNSRDYCKVPHIAGDIFMMCLLSYGRLSRTETKVRTVILNWRASELVYDTDVMLDTTPTSGVCLLDPDYFFIASDVGSGCIRLYRLVRSNIKSPRVHLATLYFPTINRNARISNISSSAGAIEVQPHPGSSFIVNNDDRLHALRIEYGVSLDLDRPLAVNIFVHQRVFMKFISQHLNVNSPLEVPWEDWGPSNTALVYPACTLPRWFPGKHVYSQRVIASNLFLGEQLDSINIWDFSLATIKAAKEFAETSSGEFRGVLFPSRTVYASEVPLFEADVKTSLPFVAWRLEVGKHRHYFYFLHANGFAGMKLTSDFCALDVYSLDE
;
A
#
# COMPACT_ATOMS: atom_id res chain seq x y z
N MET A 1 -26.38 6.84 -12.34
CA MET A 1 -25.14 6.09 -11.99
C MET A 1 -24.16 7.09 -11.40
N THR A 2 -23.62 6.84 -10.21
CA THR A 2 -22.59 7.70 -9.62
C THR A 2 -21.26 7.49 -10.36
N ARG A 3 -20.61 8.56 -10.82
CA ARG A 3 -19.24 8.49 -11.40
C ARG A 3 -18.31 7.84 -10.37
N ARG A 4 -17.52 6.87 -10.82
CA ARG A 4 -16.46 6.28 -10.01
C ARG A 4 -15.13 6.63 -10.66
N HIS A 5 -14.47 7.63 -10.12
CA HIS A 5 -13.09 7.95 -10.49
C HIS A 5 -12.18 6.82 -10.01
N VAL A 6 -11.38 6.29 -10.93
CA VAL A 6 -10.30 5.35 -10.62
C VAL A 6 -9.01 6.04 -10.96
N PHE A 7 -8.05 6.03 -10.07
CA PHE A 7 -6.77 6.69 -10.30
C PHE A 7 -5.64 5.90 -9.65
N ASP A 8 -4.43 6.17 -10.11
CA ASP A 8 -3.20 5.65 -9.54
C ASP A 8 -2.07 6.68 -9.66
N MET A 9 -1.07 6.54 -8.79
CA MET A 9 0.14 7.35 -8.82
C MET A 9 1.37 6.49 -8.56
N ALA A 10 2.40 6.66 -9.39
CA ALA A 10 3.70 6.02 -9.24
C ALA A 10 4.79 6.96 -9.76
N GLY A 11 5.86 7.15 -8.99
CA GLY A 11 6.86 8.17 -9.28
C GLY A 11 6.20 9.55 -9.44
N ASN A 12 6.57 10.27 -10.50
CA ASN A 12 5.97 11.55 -10.87
C ASN A 12 4.82 11.42 -11.88
N VAL A 13 4.18 10.26 -12.00
CA VAL A 13 3.09 10.05 -12.96
C VAL A 13 1.79 9.77 -12.22
N PHE A 14 0.77 10.52 -12.59
CA PHE A 14 -0.60 10.36 -12.14
C PHE A 14 -1.44 9.86 -13.31
N ALA A 15 -2.23 8.82 -13.10
CA ALA A 15 -3.18 8.33 -14.09
C ALA A 15 -4.58 8.31 -13.47
N MET A 16 -5.57 8.79 -14.20
CA MET A 16 -6.95 8.80 -13.79
C MET A 16 -7.86 8.36 -14.93
N LYS A 17 -8.81 7.50 -14.60
CA LYS A 17 -9.89 7.09 -15.46
C LYS A 17 -11.20 7.64 -14.92
N ASP A 18 -11.80 8.56 -15.68
CA ASP A 18 -13.21 8.93 -15.57
C ASP A 18 -13.94 8.38 -16.81
N TRP A 19 -14.23 9.22 -17.80
CA TRP A 19 -14.69 8.79 -19.14
C TRP A 19 -13.54 8.31 -19.99
N ASP A 20 -12.52 9.15 -20.09
CA ASP A 20 -11.26 8.89 -20.76
C ASP A 20 -10.18 8.62 -19.71
N LEU A 21 -9.06 8.08 -20.18
CA LEU A 21 -7.86 7.95 -19.36
C LEU A 21 -7.01 9.20 -19.54
N ASP A 22 -6.79 9.92 -18.46
CA ASP A 22 -5.85 11.03 -18.39
C ASP A 22 -4.59 10.55 -17.67
N VAL A 23 -3.44 10.73 -18.31
CA VAL A 23 -2.13 10.47 -17.71
C VAL A 23 -1.34 11.77 -17.68
N VAL A 24 -0.93 12.20 -16.50
CA VAL A 24 -0.19 13.43 -16.27
C VAL A 24 1.18 13.05 -15.71
N TRP A 25 2.25 13.47 -16.41
CA TRP A 25 3.60 13.43 -15.87
C TRP A 25 3.87 14.78 -15.23
N LEU A 26 4.04 14.78 -13.92
CA LEU A 26 4.35 15.96 -13.14
C LEU A 26 5.74 16.46 -13.47
N SER A 27 5.89 17.78 -13.45
CA SER A 27 7.20 18.40 -13.63
C SER A 27 8.18 17.94 -12.56
N ASN A 28 9.44 17.83 -12.96
CA ASN A 28 10.54 17.55 -12.05
C ASN A 28 11.58 18.66 -12.20
N PRO A 29 11.75 19.54 -11.20
CA PRO A 29 12.69 20.64 -11.28
C PRO A 29 14.14 20.16 -11.44
N LEU A 30 14.47 18.95 -10.95
CA LEU A 30 15.83 18.42 -11.00
C LEU A 30 16.20 17.79 -12.34
N SER A 31 15.21 17.23 -13.05
CA SER A 31 15.44 16.63 -14.38
C SER A 31 15.03 17.56 -15.53
N ASN A 32 14.60 18.79 -15.22
CA ASN A 32 14.08 19.77 -16.19
C ASN A 32 12.95 19.18 -17.07
N THR A 33 12.19 18.22 -16.53
CA THR A 33 11.10 17.58 -17.27
C THR A 33 9.88 18.47 -17.20
N GLN A 34 9.38 18.91 -18.36
CA GLN A 34 8.13 19.64 -18.45
C GLN A 34 6.94 18.75 -18.15
N GLU A 35 5.90 19.35 -17.57
CA GLU A 35 4.61 18.68 -17.40
C GLU A 35 4.07 18.26 -18.77
N ARG A 36 3.59 17.02 -18.87
CA ARG A 36 2.91 16.54 -20.07
C ARG A 36 1.64 15.81 -19.69
N THR A 37 0.60 16.00 -20.49
CA THR A 37 -0.69 15.32 -20.31
C THR A 37 -1.03 14.54 -21.56
N LEU A 38 -1.41 13.28 -21.36
CA LEU A 38 -1.92 12.39 -22.39
C LEU A 38 -3.37 12.07 -22.06
N GLY A 39 -4.29 12.56 -22.89
CA GLY A 39 -5.69 12.15 -22.87
C GLY A 39 -5.90 11.02 -23.87
N VAL A 40 -6.35 9.86 -23.40
CA VAL A 40 -6.65 8.70 -24.24
C VAL A 40 -8.12 8.33 -24.10
N ARG A 41 -8.81 8.34 -25.24
CA ARG A 41 -10.14 7.73 -25.33
C ARG A 41 -10.03 6.23 -25.20
N LEU A 42 -10.38 5.71 -24.03
CA LEU A 42 -10.62 4.29 -23.87
C LEU A 42 -12.05 3.99 -24.33
N PRO A 43 -12.30 2.83 -24.96
CA PRO A 43 -13.66 2.36 -25.22
C PRO A 43 -14.49 2.36 -23.93
N ALA A 44 -15.81 2.12 -24.05
CA ALA A 44 -16.75 2.01 -22.93
C ALA A 44 -16.43 0.81 -22.02
N MET A 45 -15.32 0.88 -21.29
CA MET A 45 -14.79 -0.10 -20.37
C MET A 45 -15.13 0.34 -18.95
N THR A 46 -15.73 -0.57 -18.18
CA THR A 46 -16.01 -0.33 -16.76
C THR A 46 -14.77 -0.67 -15.94
N VAL A 47 -13.80 0.25 -15.94
CA VAL A 47 -12.56 0.10 -15.17
C VAL A 47 -12.88 0.18 -13.68
N GLN A 48 -12.57 -0.89 -12.95
CA GLN A 48 -12.71 -0.96 -11.49
C GLN A 48 -11.45 -0.47 -10.79
N ARG A 49 -10.27 -0.81 -11.34
CA ARG A 49 -8.95 -0.43 -10.82
C ARG A 49 -7.99 -0.20 -11.96
N LEU A 50 -6.99 0.63 -11.71
CA LEU A 50 -5.83 0.75 -12.58
C LEU A 50 -4.55 0.73 -11.74
N ALA A 51 -3.47 0.31 -12.38
CA ALA A 51 -2.12 0.32 -11.84
C ALA A 51 -1.19 0.89 -12.90
N ILE A 52 -0.20 1.68 -12.49
CA ILE A 52 0.83 2.17 -13.40
C ILE A 52 2.24 1.85 -12.90
N ASP A 53 3.14 1.57 -13.84
CA ASP A 53 4.58 1.56 -13.61
C ASP A 53 5.26 2.32 -14.76
N PRO A 54 5.54 3.61 -14.55
CA PRO A 54 6.17 4.46 -15.56
C PRO A 54 7.57 3.99 -15.97
N THR A 55 8.28 3.27 -15.09
CA THR A 55 9.65 2.78 -15.39
C THR A 55 9.65 1.72 -16.49
N GLN A 56 8.51 1.06 -16.68
CA GLN A 56 8.31 0.02 -17.69
C GLN A 56 7.37 0.48 -18.81
N ASP A 57 6.94 1.75 -18.82
CA ASP A 57 5.85 2.22 -19.68
C ASP A 57 4.58 1.37 -19.54
N LEU A 58 4.25 0.91 -18.33
CA LEU A 58 3.19 -0.07 -18.11
C LEU A 58 1.93 0.56 -17.50
N LEU A 59 0.79 0.24 -18.10
CA LEU A 59 -0.55 0.53 -17.63
C LEU A 59 -1.36 -0.76 -17.55
N ILE A 60 -1.89 -1.05 -16.37
CA ILE A 60 -2.79 -2.17 -16.15
C ILE A 60 -4.18 -1.64 -15.81
N LEU A 61 -5.20 -2.10 -16.55
CA LEU A 61 -6.61 -1.75 -16.32
C LEU A 61 -7.39 -3.01 -15.94
N VAL A 62 -8.07 -3.00 -14.80
CA VAL A 62 -8.94 -4.09 -14.36
C VAL A 62 -10.38 -3.72 -14.69
N GLU A 63 -10.95 -4.37 -15.69
CA GLU A 63 -12.32 -4.23 -16.14
C GLU A 63 -13.22 -5.30 -15.49
N ASP A 64 -14.45 -4.92 -15.14
CA ASP A 64 -15.53 -5.87 -14.83
C ASP A 64 -16.41 -6.08 -16.07
N VAL A 65 -16.31 -7.26 -16.68
CA VAL A 65 -16.88 -7.53 -18.02
C VAL A 65 -18.41 -7.68 -17.98
N ARG A 66 -19.00 -7.99 -16.81
CA ARG A 66 -20.45 -8.21 -16.66
C ARG A 66 -21.05 -7.21 -15.67
N SER A 67 -21.19 -5.97 -16.12
CA SER A 67 -21.98 -4.93 -15.44
C SER A 67 -23.37 -4.82 -16.06
N PRO A 68 -24.48 -4.82 -15.29
CA PRO A 68 -24.53 -4.78 -13.82
C PRO A 68 -24.21 -6.14 -13.19
N VAL A 69 -23.49 -6.09 -12.06
CA VAL A 69 -23.16 -7.28 -11.25
C VAL A 69 -24.46 -7.87 -10.71
N LEU A 70 -24.85 -9.04 -11.21
CA LEU A 70 -25.89 -9.83 -10.54
C LEU A 70 -25.35 -10.23 -9.16
N PHE A 71 -26.10 -9.94 -8.11
CA PHE A 71 -25.72 -10.17 -6.70
C PHE A 71 -25.51 -11.65 -6.33
N THR A 72 -25.74 -12.56 -7.27
CA THR A 72 -25.57 -13.99 -7.13
C THR A 72 -24.86 -14.51 -8.39
N GLY A 73 -23.53 -14.59 -8.37
CA GLY A 73 -22.82 -15.23 -9.47
C GLY A 73 -21.31 -15.00 -9.48
N THR A 74 -20.66 -15.78 -10.34
CA THR A 74 -19.25 -15.59 -10.71
C THR A 74 -19.13 -14.34 -11.59
N ARG A 75 -18.29 -13.38 -11.17
CA ARG A 75 -17.92 -12.23 -12.02
C ARG A 75 -16.68 -12.57 -12.84
N THR A 76 -16.53 -11.95 -14.01
CA THR A 76 -15.34 -12.08 -14.84
C THR A 76 -14.60 -10.76 -14.83
N LEU A 77 -13.40 -10.76 -14.27
CA LEU A 77 -12.50 -9.61 -14.35
C LEU A 77 -11.60 -9.80 -15.57
N ARG A 78 -11.44 -8.74 -16.36
CA ARG A 78 -10.48 -8.69 -17.47
C ARG A 78 -9.39 -7.70 -17.13
N VAL A 79 -8.15 -8.18 -17.08
CA VAL A 79 -6.95 -7.37 -16.83
C VAL A 79 -6.35 -7.03 -18.19
N HIS A 80 -6.38 -5.75 -18.57
CA HIS A 80 -5.77 -5.25 -19.81
C HIS A 80 -4.36 -4.76 -19.54
N ILE A 81 -3.43 -5.08 -20.44
CA ILE A 81 -2.02 -4.73 -20.33
C ILE A 81 -1.67 -3.79 -21.49
N ARG A 82 -1.38 -2.53 -21.16
CA ARG A 82 -1.20 -1.45 -22.12
C ARG A 82 0.09 -0.69 -21.88
N SER A 83 0.58 -0.04 -22.92
CA SER A 83 1.64 0.96 -22.79
C SER A 83 1.07 2.22 -22.12
N LEU A 84 1.76 2.79 -21.14
CA LEU A 84 1.31 3.99 -20.43
C LEU A 84 1.35 5.22 -21.33
N SER A 85 2.38 5.33 -22.18
CA SER A 85 2.62 6.45 -23.07
C SER A 85 1.76 6.46 -24.33
N THR A 86 1.23 5.30 -24.75
CA THR A 86 0.42 5.19 -25.98
C THR A 86 -0.98 4.64 -25.75
N ALA A 87 -1.24 4.05 -24.58
CA ALA A 87 -2.42 3.25 -24.26
C ALA A 87 -2.72 2.10 -25.24
N SER A 88 -1.80 1.79 -26.15
CA SER A 88 -1.86 0.63 -27.04
C SER A 88 -1.49 -0.65 -26.28
N VAL A 89 -1.58 -1.82 -26.92
CA VAL A 89 -1.14 -3.08 -26.31
C VAL A 89 0.34 -2.97 -25.93
N HIS A 90 0.68 -3.35 -24.70
CA HIS A 90 2.06 -3.25 -24.25
C HIS A 90 2.96 -4.19 -25.08
N PRO A 91 4.09 -3.72 -25.65
CA PRO A 91 4.90 -4.52 -26.57
C PRO A 91 5.55 -5.76 -25.92
N LEU A 92 5.81 -5.70 -24.61
CA LEU A 92 6.37 -6.83 -23.84
C LEU A 92 5.31 -7.83 -23.33
N ALA A 93 4.01 -7.56 -23.55
CA ALA A 93 2.96 -8.45 -23.09
C ALA A 93 2.68 -9.54 -24.13
N CYS A 94 2.70 -10.81 -23.71
CA CYS A 94 2.33 -11.95 -24.55
C CYS A 94 0.87 -11.85 -25.03
N LYS A 95 -0.04 -11.36 -24.16
CA LYS A 95 -1.44 -11.10 -24.48
C LYS A 95 -1.82 -9.68 -24.08
N SER A 96 -2.73 -9.08 -24.83
CA SER A 96 -3.29 -7.76 -24.52
C SER A 96 -4.18 -7.76 -23.28
N SER A 97 -4.75 -8.91 -22.92
CA SER A 97 -5.55 -9.05 -21.71
C SER A 97 -5.58 -10.48 -21.18
N PHE A 98 -5.94 -10.60 -19.91
CA PHE A 98 -6.17 -11.86 -19.20
C PHE A 98 -7.54 -11.82 -18.52
N GLU A 99 -8.30 -12.90 -18.62
CA GLU A 99 -9.59 -13.02 -17.95
C GLU A 99 -9.49 -13.97 -16.76
N MET A 100 -10.14 -13.60 -15.66
CA MET A 100 -10.26 -14.45 -14.48
C MET A 100 -11.68 -14.43 -13.92
N CYS A 101 -12.12 -15.59 -13.48
CA CYS A 101 -13.36 -15.73 -12.74
C CYS A 101 -13.14 -15.43 -11.26
N VAL A 102 -13.97 -14.55 -10.71
CA VAL A 102 -14.05 -14.31 -9.28
C VAL A 102 -15.38 -14.82 -8.76
N THR A 103 -15.30 -15.90 -7.99
CA THR A 103 -16.42 -16.44 -7.24
C THR A 103 -16.67 -15.53 -6.04
N GLN A 104 -17.86 -14.94 -5.98
CA GLN A 104 -18.28 -14.22 -4.78
C GLN A 104 -18.34 -15.23 -3.61
N ALA A 105 -17.84 -14.83 -2.44
CA ALA A 105 -18.20 -15.54 -1.21
C ALA A 105 -19.73 -15.50 -1.14
N GLY A 106 -20.40 -16.66 -1.13
CA GLY A 106 -21.85 -16.85 -1.40
C GLY A 106 -22.85 -16.16 -0.47
N VAL A 107 -22.50 -15.01 0.10
CA VAL A 107 -23.31 -14.14 0.94
C VAL A 107 -24.00 -13.12 0.04
N PHE A 108 -25.34 -13.08 0.11
CA PHE A 108 -26.16 -12.09 -0.59
C PHE A 108 -25.63 -10.65 -0.37
N ASN A 109 -25.46 -9.90 -1.46
CA ASN A 109 -25.01 -8.49 -1.50
C ASN A 109 -23.55 -8.25 -1.06
N SER A 110 -22.63 -9.18 -1.30
CA SER A 110 -21.21 -8.92 -1.11
C SER A 110 -20.72 -7.79 -2.03
N ARG A 111 -20.09 -6.76 -1.45
CA ARG A 111 -19.32 -5.79 -2.24
C ARG A 111 -17.90 -6.28 -2.33
N ASP A 112 -17.48 -6.62 -3.54
CA ASP A 112 -16.09 -6.96 -3.77
C ASP A 112 -15.26 -5.68 -3.91
N TYR A 113 -14.28 -5.51 -3.04
CA TYR A 113 -13.31 -4.42 -3.14
C TYR A 113 -11.99 -4.98 -3.63
N CYS A 114 -11.55 -4.51 -4.78
CA CYS A 114 -10.16 -4.69 -5.16
C CYS A 114 -9.31 -3.73 -4.34
N LYS A 115 -8.32 -4.23 -3.58
CA LYS A 115 -7.25 -3.39 -3.02
C LYS A 115 -6.39 -2.81 -4.15
N VAL A 116 -5.55 -1.84 -3.82
CA VAL A 116 -4.66 -1.23 -4.81
C VAL A 116 -3.73 -2.29 -5.37
N PRO A 117 -3.69 -2.46 -6.70
CA PRO A 117 -2.77 -3.40 -7.34
C PRO A 117 -1.31 -3.01 -7.12
N HIS A 118 -0.44 -4.00 -7.09
CA HIS A 118 1.01 -3.82 -6.99
C HIS A 118 1.69 -4.37 -8.25
N ILE A 119 2.67 -3.63 -8.77
CA ILE A 119 3.55 -4.06 -9.86
C ILE A 119 4.97 -4.20 -9.30
N ALA A 120 5.65 -5.27 -9.70
CA ALA A 120 7.04 -5.52 -9.36
C ALA A 120 7.71 -6.30 -10.50
N GLY A 121 8.47 -5.63 -11.36
CA GLY A 121 9.06 -6.28 -12.52
C GLY A 121 7.99 -6.84 -13.47
N ASP A 122 8.07 -8.13 -13.75
CA ASP A 122 7.11 -8.86 -14.57
C ASP A 122 5.88 -9.37 -13.79
N ILE A 123 5.80 -9.06 -12.50
CA ILE A 123 4.71 -9.49 -11.62
C ILE A 123 3.69 -8.37 -11.39
N PHE A 124 2.42 -8.75 -11.50
CA PHE A 124 1.27 -7.96 -11.09
C PHE A 124 0.52 -8.71 -10.00
N MET A 125 0.34 -8.08 -8.84
CA MET A 125 -0.44 -8.63 -7.72
C MET A 125 -1.69 -7.81 -7.48
N MET A 126 -2.79 -8.50 -7.26
CA MET A 126 -4.09 -7.92 -6.93
C MET A 126 -4.70 -8.68 -5.75
N CYS A 127 -5.32 -7.95 -4.82
CA CYS A 127 -6.09 -8.55 -3.73
C CYS A 127 -7.56 -8.17 -3.85
N LEU A 128 -8.42 -9.18 -3.82
CA LEU A 128 -9.86 -9.06 -3.92
C LEU A 128 -10.45 -9.39 -2.55
N LEU A 129 -11.11 -8.39 -1.95
CA LEU A 129 -11.82 -8.53 -0.69
C LEU A 129 -13.29 -8.78 -0.97
N SER A 130 -13.86 -9.85 -0.42
CA SER A 130 -15.29 -10.10 -0.41
C SER A 130 -15.81 -9.98 1.01
N TYR A 131 -16.77 -9.07 1.23
CA TYR A 131 -17.42 -8.89 2.54
C TYR A 131 -18.81 -9.51 2.55
N GLY A 132 -19.10 -10.39 3.50
CA GLY A 132 -20.47 -10.78 3.82
C GLY A 132 -21.23 -9.65 4.52
N ARG A 133 -22.45 -9.31 4.08
CA ARG A 133 -23.27 -8.28 4.75
C ARG A 133 -23.73 -8.69 6.15
N LEU A 134 -23.98 -9.98 6.36
CA LEU A 134 -24.61 -10.49 7.57
C LEU A 134 -23.61 -10.85 8.67
N SER A 135 -22.34 -11.08 8.31
CA SER A 135 -21.29 -11.27 9.30
C SER A 135 -20.02 -10.53 8.89
N ARG A 136 -19.61 -9.55 9.71
CA ARG A 136 -18.30 -8.91 9.61
C ARG A 136 -17.14 -9.91 9.80
N THR A 137 -17.40 -11.11 10.31
CA THR A 137 -16.37 -12.12 10.54
C THR A 137 -16.05 -12.93 9.27
N GLU A 138 -16.86 -12.83 8.21
CA GLU A 138 -16.64 -13.55 6.95
C GLU A 138 -16.09 -12.60 5.89
N THR A 139 -14.88 -12.10 6.13
CA THR A 139 -14.11 -11.42 5.08
C THR A 139 -13.24 -12.46 4.40
N LYS A 140 -13.52 -12.74 3.12
CA LYS A 140 -12.64 -13.57 2.30
C LYS A 140 -11.70 -12.66 1.53
N VAL A 141 -10.39 -12.90 1.66
CA VAL A 141 -9.38 -12.19 0.88
C VAL A 141 -8.79 -13.17 -0.12
N ARG A 142 -8.99 -12.89 -1.41
CA ARG A 142 -8.36 -13.61 -2.50
C ARG A 142 -7.17 -12.83 -3.03
N THR A 143 -6.02 -13.46 -3.10
CA THR A 143 -4.81 -12.87 -3.70
C THR A 143 -4.53 -13.55 -5.02
N VAL A 144 -4.36 -12.74 -6.06
CA VAL A 144 -4.02 -13.17 -7.41
C VAL A 144 -2.70 -12.52 -7.79
N ILE A 145 -1.74 -13.34 -8.22
CA ILE A 145 -0.44 -12.90 -8.74
C ILE A 145 -0.29 -13.43 -10.15
N LEU A 146 -0.04 -12.53 -11.09
CA LEU A 146 0.11 -12.81 -12.51
C LEU A 146 1.53 -12.43 -12.94
N ASN A 147 2.10 -13.22 -13.85
CA ASN A 147 3.18 -12.74 -14.69
C ASN A 147 2.55 -12.02 -15.88
N TRP A 148 2.59 -10.69 -15.89
CA TRP A 148 1.89 -9.92 -16.93
C TRP A 148 2.58 -10.04 -18.29
N ARG A 149 3.90 -10.25 -18.33
CA ARG A 149 4.65 -10.48 -19.58
C ARG A 149 4.29 -11.81 -20.20
N ALA A 150 4.36 -12.89 -19.41
CA ALA A 150 4.02 -14.24 -19.87
C ALA A 150 2.51 -14.47 -20.02
N SER A 151 1.68 -13.61 -19.41
CA SER A 151 0.23 -13.79 -19.29
C SER A 151 -0.16 -15.08 -18.58
N GLU A 152 0.56 -15.39 -17.50
CA GLU A 152 0.43 -16.61 -16.72
C GLU A 152 -0.06 -16.32 -15.30
N LEU A 153 -0.97 -17.16 -14.79
CA LEU A 153 -1.37 -17.15 -13.38
C LEU A 153 -0.27 -17.82 -12.55
N VAL A 154 0.42 -17.03 -11.73
CA VAL A 154 1.51 -17.53 -10.88
C VAL A 154 0.95 -18.05 -9.56
N TYR A 155 0.04 -17.30 -8.94
CA TYR A 155 -0.53 -17.67 -7.64
C TYR A 155 -1.96 -17.19 -7.51
N ASP A 156 -2.81 -18.04 -6.94
CA ASP A 156 -4.20 -17.74 -6.62
C ASP A 156 -4.62 -18.46 -5.35
N THR A 157 -4.96 -17.72 -4.30
CA THR A 157 -5.40 -18.30 -3.02
C THR A 157 -6.64 -19.19 -3.18
N ASP A 158 -7.55 -18.86 -4.11
CA ASP A 158 -8.79 -19.62 -4.31
C ASP A 158 -8.53 -20.97 -4.97
N VAL A 159 -7.60 -21.03 -5.92
CA VAL A 159 -7.23 -22.27 -6.62
C VAL A 159 -6.46 -23.21 -5.70
N MET A 160 -5.62 -22.62 -4.83
CA MET A 160 -4.74 -23.37 -3.93
C MET A 160 -5.45 -23.91 -2.68
N LEU A 161 -6.73 -23.58 -2.48
CA LEU A 161 -7.49 -23.90 -1.26
C LEU A 161 -6.75 -23.46 0.02
N ASP A 162 -6.03 -22.34 -0.06
CA ASP A 162 -5.29 -21.80 1.07
C ASP A 162 -6.27 -21.24 2.10
N THR A 163 -6.40 -21.91 3.22
CA THR A 163 -7.28 -21.51 4.33
C THR A 163 -6.64 -20.49 5.25
N THR A 164 -5.41 -20.04 4.95
CA THR A 164 -4.71 -19.02 5.76
C THR A 164 -5.55 -17.75 5.84
N PRO A 165 -6.04 -17.37 7.04
CA PRO A 165 -6.77 -16.13 7.20
C PRO A 165 -5.85 -14.97 6.86
N THR A 166 -6.25 -14.24 5.83
CA THR A 166 -5.46 -13.17 5.22
C THR A 166 -6.22 -11.88 5.42
N SER A 167 -5.55 -10.87 5.97
CA SER A 167 -6.12 -9.54 6.16
C SER A 167 -5.39 -8.51 5.29
N GLY A 168 -4.08 -8.64 5.11
CA GLY A 168 -3.24 -7.76 4.27
C GLY A 168 -2.25 -8.53 3.41
N VAL A 169 -1.81 -7.95 2.29
CA VAL A 169 -0.80 -8.55 1.41
C VAL A 169 0.02 -7.43 0.78
N CYS A 170 1.33 -7.63 0.62
CA CYS A 170 2.21 -6.69 -0.08
C CYS A 170 3.34 -7.42 -0.81
N LEU A 171 3.70 -6.93 -2.00
CA LEU A 171 4.92 -7.35 -2.69
C LEU A 171 6.13 -6.71 -2.01
N LEU A 172 7.15 -7.51 -1.72
CA LEU A 172 8.47 -7.05 -1.29
C LEU A 172 9.36 -6.85 -2.53
N ASP A 173 9.28 -7.77 -3.47
CA ASP A 173 10.10 -7.89 -4.67
C ASP A 173 9.32 -8.72 -5.71
N PRO A 174 9.69 -8.76 -7.02
CA PRO A 174 9.14 -9.75 -7.96
C PRO A 174 9.03 -11.18 -7.43
N ASP A 175 9.94 -11.66 -6.57
CA ASP A 175 9.92 -13.05 -6.09
C ASP A 175 9.45 -13.22 -4.64
N TYR A 176 9.23 -12.12 -3.91
CA TYR A 176 8.91 -12.16 -2.50
C TYR A 176 7.71 -11.30 -2.15
N PHE A 177 6.86 -11.82 -1.29
CA PHE A 177 5.69 -11.10 -0.79
C PHE A 177 5.39 -11.53 0.64
N PHE A 178 4.55 -10.76 1.32
CA PHE A 178 4.03 -11.19 2.60
C PHE A 178 2.52 -11.18 2.64
N ILE A 179 1.98 -12.00 3.53
CA ILE A 179 0.58 -12.04 3.93
C ILE A 179 0.51 -11.67 5.41
N ALA A 180 -0.24 -10.63 5.74
CA ALA A 180 -0.61 -10.33 7.12
C ALA A 180 -1.84 -11.15 7.51
N SER A 181 -1.78 -11.77 8.69
CA SER A 181 -2.85 -12.57 9.27
C SER A 181 -3.35 -11.89 10.54
N ASP A 182 -4.66 -11.89 10.73
CA ASP A 182 -5.37 -11.36 11.90
C ASP A 182 -5.68 -12.42 12.96
N VAL A 183 -5.17 -13.65 12.80
CA VAL A 183 -5.37 -14.74 13.77
C VAL A 183 -4.61 -14.46 15.06
N GLY A 184 -5.30 -14.56 16.20
CA GLY A 184 -4.72 -14.33 17.52
C GLY A 184 -4.27 -12.88 17.68
N SER A 185 -3.00 -12.70 18.03
CA SER A 185 -2.35 -11.38 18.08
C SER A 185 -1.92 -10.86 16.70
N GLY A 186 -2.13 -11.67 15.66
CA GLY A 186 -1.72 -11.40 14.28
C GLY A 186 -0.25 -11.66 14.00
N CYS A 187 0.08 -11.78 12.72
CA CYS A 187 1.45 -11.97 12.26
C CYS A 187 1.63 -11.51 10.80
N ILE A 188 2.88 -11.45 10.36
CA ILE A 188 3.30 -11.28 8.97
C ILE A 188 3.98 -12.58 8.53
N ARG A 189 3.46 -13.23 7.49
CA ARG A 189 4.07 -14.42 6.89
C ARG A 189 4.77 -14.06 5.60
N LEU A 190 6.06 -14.35 5.52
CA LEU A 190 6.90 -14.09 4.35
C LEU A 190 6.90 -15.30 3.43
N TYR A 191 6.72 -15.07 2.13
CA TYR A 191 6.68 -16.11 1.11
C TYR A 191 7.63 -15.78 -0.05
N ARG A 192 8.21 -16.84 -0.63
CA ARG A 192 8.86 -16.81 -1.93
C ARG A 192 7.93 -17.38 -2.99
N LEU A 193 7.88 -16.78 -4.17
CA LEU A 193 7.22 -17.36 -5.34
C LEU A 193 8.13 -18.39 -6.03
N VAL A 194 7.58 -19.56 -6.33
CA VAL A 194 8.26 -20.62 -7.09
C VAL A 194 7.63 -20.73 -8.46
N ARG A 195 8.14 -19.94 -9.40
CA ARG A 195 7.59 -19.78 -10.76
C ARG A 195 7.60 -21.09 -11.57
N SER A 196 8.52 -22.02 -11.27
CA SER A 196 8.63 -23.31 -11.95
C SER A 196 7.63 -24.37 -11.46
N ASN A 197 6.95 -24.15 -10.33
CA ASN A 197 6.10 -25.16 -9.70
C ASN A 197 4.66 -24.69 -9.54
N ILE A 198 3.82 -25.01 -10.53
CA ILE A 198 2.40 -24.65 -10.53
C ILE A 198 1.64 -25.31 -9.37
N LYS A 199 2.08 -26.47 -8.86
CA LYS A 199 1.38 -27.17 -7.76
C LYS A 199 1.64 -26.57 -6.40
N SER A 200 2.81 -25.96 -6.22
CA SER A 200 3.21 -25.28 -4.99
C SER A 200 3.95 -24.01 -5.38
N PRO A 201 3.21 -22.97 -5.83
CA PRO A 201 3.81 -21.77 -6.39
C PRO A 201 4.43 -20.87 -5.33
N ARG A 202 4.49 -21.31 -4.06
CA ARG A 202 5.07 -20.56 -2.97
C ARG A 202 5.76 -21.43 -1.93
N VAL A 203 6.76 -20.86 -1.28
CA VAL A 203 7.44 -21.41 -0.11
C VAL A 203 7.27 -20.44 1.05
N HIS A 204 6.81 -20.93 2.20
CA HIS A 204 6.73 -20.15 3.44
C HIS A 204 8.12 -20.06 4.07
N LEU A 205 8.59 -18.84 4.29
CA LEU A 205 9.96 -18.58 4.72
C LEU A 205 10.04 -18.22 6.21
N ALA A 206 9.12 -17.36 6.67
CA ALA A 206 9.11 -16.88 8.04
C ALA A 206 7.71 -16.41 8.48
N THR A 207 7.47 -16.44 9.78
CA THR A 207 6.32 -15.86 10.47
C THR A 207 6.84 -14.87 11.50
N LEU A 208 6.50 -13.60 11.35
CA LEU A 208 6.90 -12.51 12.24
C LEU A 208 5.67 -12.15 13.07
N TYR A 209 5.70 -12.45 14.38
CA TYR A 209 4.57 -12.23 15.27
C TYR A 209 4.48 -10.77 15.73
N PHE A 210 3.27 -10.23 15.79
CA PHE A 210 3.00 -8.94 16.44
C PHE A 210 3.01 -9.07 17.97
N PRO A 211 3.04 -7.95 18.71
CA PRO A 211 2.94 -7.99 20.17
C PRO A 211 1.65 -8.66 20.63
N THR A 212 1.71 -9.39 21.73
CA THR A 212 0.54 -10.05 22.31
C THR A 212 -0.54 -9.04 22.70
N ILE A 213 -1.77 -9.29 22.28
CA ILE A 213 -2.92 -8.43 22.55
C ILE A 213 -3.72 -8.93 23.74
N ASN A 214 -4.37 -8.01 24.45
CA ASN A 214 -5.27 -8.34 25.55
C ASN A 214 -6.40 -9.25 25.05
N ARG A 215 -6.83 -10.21 25.87
CA ARG A 215 -7.93 -11.15 25.57
C ARG A 215 -9.26 -10.49 25.20
N ASN A 216 -9.47 -9.24 25.63
CA ASN A 216 -10.66 -8.44 25.30
C ASN A 216 -10.55 -7.65 23.99
N ALA A 217 -9.39 -7.70 23.34
CA ALA A 217 -9.12 -7.13 22.04
C ALA A 217 -9.00 -8.23 20.99
N ARG A 218 -9.39 -7.91 19.76
CA ARG A 218 -9.15 -8.74 18.58
C ARG A 218 -8.74 -7.88 17.42
N ILE A 219 -7.89 -8.41 16.54
CA ILE A 219 -7.65 -7.75 15.26
C ILE A 219 -8.88 -7.93 14.39
N SER A 220 -9.36 -6.83 13.83
CA SER A 220 -10.49 -6.79 12.91
C SER A 220 -10.04 -6.63 11.46
N ASN A 221 -8.87 -6.02 11.24
CA ASN A 221 -8.32 -5.82 9.91
C ASN A 221 -6.83 -5.47 10.00
N ILE A 222 -6.05 -5.90 9.01
CA ILE A 222 -4.68 -5.45 8.79
C ILE A 222 -4.57 -4.98 7.35
N SER A 223 -4.15 -3.75 7.14
CA SER A 223 -3.85 -3.24 5.81
C SER A 223 -2.40 -2.84 5.71
N SER A 224 -1.74 -3.26 4.64
CA SER A 224 -0.38 -2.88 4.29
C SER A 224 -0.38 -1.85 3.18
N SER A 225 0.53 -0.88 3.28
CA SER A 225 0.84 0.10 2.25
C SER A 225 2.35 0.22 2.11
N ALA A 226 2.84 0.29 0.89
CA ALA A 226 4.24 0.54 0.58
C ALA A 226 4.31 1.33 -0.72
N GLY A 227 5.41 2.05 -0.94
CA GLY A 227 5.68 2.71 -2.22
C GLY A 227 5.78 1.70 -3.38
N ALA A 228 5.70 2.20 -4.62
CA ALA A 228 5.87 1.38 -5.82
C ALA A 228 7.25 0.69 -5.83
N ILE A 229 7.34 -0.50 -6.45
CA ILE A 229 8.62 -1.17 -6.74
C ILE A 229 9.04 -0.70 -8.12
N GLU A 230 10.02 0.17 -8.18
CA GLU A 230 10.57 0.66 -9.45
C GLU A 230 11.59 -0.34 -9.99
N VAL A 231 11.41 -0.80 -11.23
CA VAL A 231 12.37 -1.71 -11.87
C VAL A 231 13.67 -1.00 -12.20
N GLN A 232 13.53 0.26 -12.62
CA GLN A 232 14.65 1.16 -12.88
C GLN A 232 14.31 2.52 -12.28
N PRO A 233 15.19 3.09 -11.45
CA PRO A 233 14.96 4.44 -10.96
C PRO A 233 14.95 5.42 -12.12
N HIS A 234 14.02 6.38 -12.08
CA HIS A 234 13.96 7.44 -13.10
C HIS A 234 15.26 8.27 -13.09
N PRO A 235 15.89 8.52 -14.25
CA PRO A 235 17.00 9.46 -14.34
C PRO A 235 16.59 10.84 -13.78
N GLY A 236 17.32 11.32 -12.77
CA GLY A 236 17.05 12.60 -12.12
C GLY A 236 15.95 12.60 -11.06
N SER A 237 15.51 11.43 -10.58
CA SER A 237 14.77 11.39 -9.30
C SER A 237 15.74 11.71 -8.15
N SER A 238 15.41 12.68 -7.30
CA SER A 238 16.24 12.99 -6.11
C SER A 238 16.18 11.92 -5.03
N PHE A 239 15.26 10.96 -5.19
CA PHE A 239 14.96 9.95 -4.19
C PHE A 239 15.01 8.56 -4.83
N ILE A 240 16.15 8.26 -5.45
CA ILE A 240 16.52 6.88 -5.77
C ILE A 240 16.84 6.21 -4.45
N VAL A 241 15.92 5.37 -3.99
CA VAL A 241 16.10 4.60 -2.78
C VAL A 241 16.17 3.13 -3.19
N ASN A 242 17.17 2.44 -2.67
CA ASN A 242 17.29 1.00 -2.84
C ASN A 242 15.96 0.35 -2.42
N ASN A 243 15.46 -0.63 -3.18
CA ASN A 243 14.21 -1.31 -2.86
C ASN A 243 14.21 -1.87 -1.41
N ASP A 244 15.39 -2.25 -0.90
CA ASP A 244 15.60 -2.69 0.48
C ASP A 244 15.31 -1.62 1.55
N ASP A 245 15.45 -0.35 1.21
CA ASP A 245 15.22 0.74 2.15
C ASP A 245 13.75 1.19 2.18
N ARG A 246 12.91 0.69 1.26
CA ARG A 246 11.49 1.04 1.18
C ARG A 246 10.77 0.79 2.50
N LEU A 247 9.87 1.70 2.85
CA LEU A 247 9.08 1.61 4.06
C LEU A 247 7.76 0.90 3.80
N HIS A 248 7.40 0.02 4.72
CA HIS A 248 6.08 -0.60 4.82
C HIS A 248 5.32 0.04 5.98
N ALA A 249 4.14 0.58 5.68
CA ALA A 249 3.19 1.08 6.65
C ALA A 249 2.07 0.04 6.83
N LEU A 250 2.01 -0.56 8.02
CA LEU A 250 0.99 -1.51 8.41
C LEU A 250 0.00 -0.80 9.32
N ARG A 251 -1.27 -0.80 8.97
CA ARG A 251 -2.37 -0.35 9.84
C ARG A 251 -3.09 -1.56 10.38
N ILE A 252 -3.14 -1.67 11.70
CA ILE A 252 -3.86 -2.73 12.41
C ILE A 252 -5.06 -2.09 13.10
N GLU A 253 -6.25 -2.59 12.78
CA GLU A 253 -7.50 -2.14 13.38
C GLU A 253 -7.99 -3.18 14.38
N TYR A 254 -8.25 -2.74 15.61
CA TYR A 254 -8.67 -3.59 16.71
C TYR A 254 -10.16 -3.36 17.01
N GLY A 255 -10.89 -4.47 17.13
CA GLY A 255 -12.17 -4.48 17.80
C GLY A 255 -11.96 -4.75 19.28
N VAL A 256 -12.41 -3.85 20.14
CA VAL A 256 -12.39 -4.04 21.59
C VAL A 256 -13.81 -4.31 22.05
N SER A 257 -14.00 -5.27 22.96
CA SER A 257 -15.34 -5.60 23.51
C SER A 257 -15.92 -4.51 24.42
N LEU A 258 -15.14 -3.47 24.73
CA LEU A 258 -15.58 -2.30 25.48
C LEU A 258 -16.42 -1.42 24.56
N ASP A 259 -17.41 -0.70 25.11
CA ASP A 259 -18.35 0.22 24.42
C ASP A 259 -17.69 1.43 23.73
N LEU A 260 -16.49 1.26 23.18
CA LEU A 260 -15.86 2.25 22.32
C LEU A 260 -16.63 2.30 21.00
N ASP A 261 -17.28 3.43 20.76
CA ASP A 261 -17.97 3.75 19.50
C ASP A 261 -17.08 3.63 18.26
N ARG A 262 -15.75 3.51 18.42
CA ARG A 262 -14.79 3.47 17.31
C ARG A 262 -13.72 2.38 17.50
N PRO A 263 -13.41 1.61 16.44
CA PRO A 263 -12.29 0.68 16.47
C PRO A 263 -10.98 1.45 16.68
N LEU A 264 -10.15 0.95 17.59
CA LEU A 264 -8.81 1.48 17.81
C LEU A 264 -7.91 1.05 16.66
N ALA A 265 -7.02 1.93 16.20
CA ALA A 265 -6.06 1.60 15.17
C ALA A 265 -4.66 1.99 15.60
N VAL A 266 -3.69 1.18 15.17
CA VAL A 266 -2.26 1.39 15.36
C VAL A 266 -1.59 1.33 13.99
N ASN A 267 -0.61 2.21 13.76
CA ASN A 267 0.26 2.11 12.60
C ASN A 267 1.63 1.59 13.03
N ILE A 268 2.15 0.59 12.31
CA ILE A 268 3.51 0.06 12.45
C ILE A 268 4.26 0.38 11.16
N PHE A 269 5.40 1.05 11.28
CA PHE A 269 6.30 1.33 10.17
C PHE A 269 7.54 0.47 10.29
N VAL A 270 7.97 -0.13 9.18
CA VAL A 270 9.12 -1.04 9.14
C VAL A 270 9.80 -0.95 7.78
N HIS A 271 11.12 -0.91 7.76
CA HIS A 271 11.87 -0.95 6.49
C HIS A 271 11.86 -2.37 5.91
N GLN A 272 11.81 -2.45 4.58
CA GLN A 272 11.83 -3.69 3.83
C GLN A 272 13.03 -4.57 4.15
N ARG A 273 14.21 -3.99 4.38
CA ARG A 273 15.45 -4.70 4.76
C ARG A 273 15.26 -5.64 5.95
N VAL A 274 14.31 -5.35 6.84
CA VAL A 274 13.98 -6.21 7.98
C VAL A 274 13.38 -7.52 7.50
N PHE A 275 12.42 -7.47 6.58
CA PHE A 275 11.86 -8.67 5.95
C PHE A 275 12.91 -9.42 5.14
N MET A 276 13.72 -8.70 4.36
CA MET A 276 14.78 -9.30 3.54
C MET A 276 15.85 -10.01 4.39
N LYS A 277 16.14 -9.50 5.60
CA LYS A 277 17.02 -10.17 6.58
C LYS A 277 16.49 -11.55 6.98
N PHE A 278 15.19 -11.69 7.28
CA PHE A 278 14.63 -12.99 7.65
C PHE A 278 14.50 -13.94 6.45
N ILE A 279 14.24 -13.39 5.26
CA ILE A 279 14.28 -14.16 4.01
C ILE A 279 15.67 -14.75 3.77
N SER A 280 16.73 -13.97 3.93
CA SER A 280 18.10 -14.45 3.72
C SER A 280 18.55 -15.44 4.79
N GLN A 281 18.09 -15.29 6.04
CA GLN A 281 18.33 -16.25 7.12
C GLN A 281 17.68 -17.61 6.83
N HIS A 282 16.46 -17.64 6.31
CA HIS A 282 15.75 -18.88 5.97
C HIS A 282 16.47 -19.70 4.89
N LEU A 283 17.25 -19.08 4.00
CA LEU A 283 18.02 -19.82 2.98
C LEU A 283 19.01 -20.85 3.57
N ASN A 284 19.29 -20.77 4.88
CA ASN A 284 20.15 -21.70 5.61
C ASN A 284 19.39 -22.73 6.44
N VAL A 285 18.05 -22.76 6.38
CA VAL A 285 17.19 -23.60 7.23
C VAL A 285 16.13 -24.29 6.37
N ASN A 286 15.78 -25.54 6.73
CA ASN A 286 14.79 -26.34 5.98
C ASN A 286 13.33 -26.11 6.42
N SER A 287 13.08 -25.19 7.34
CA SER A 287 11.74 -24.92 7.89
C SER A 287 11.49 -23.42 7.99
N PRO A 288 10.21 -22.97 7.92
CA PRO A 288 9.87 -21.57 8.16
C PRO A 288 10.39 -21.09 9.51
N LEU A 289 10.91 -19.87 9.56
CA LEU A 289 11.35 -19.23 10.79
C LEU A 289 10.15 -18.72 11.58
N GLU A 290 10.10 -18.97 12.88
CA GLU A 290 9.08 -18.41 13.78
C GLU A 290 9.75 -17.32 14.62
N VAL A 291 9.42 -16.05 14.35
CA VAL A 291 10.15 -14.89 14.86
C VAL A 291 9.24 -14.09 15.81
N PRO A 292 9.47 -14.16 17.13
CA PRO A 292 8.68 -13.40 18.10
C PRO A 292 8.95 -11.89 17.98
N TRP A 293 8.01 -11.07 18.46
CA TRP A 293 8.10 -9.61 18.35
C TRP A 293 9.44 -9.07 18.86
N GLU A 294 9.94 -9.59 19.97
CA GLU A 294 11.17 -9.18 20.65
C GLU A 294 12.40 -9.21 19.74
N ASP A 295 12.41 -10.10 18.74
CA ASP A 295 13.56 -10.34 17.86
C ASP A 295 13.56 -9.44 16.60
N TRP A 296 12.40 -8.93 16.20
CA TRP A 296 12.27 -8.14 14.96
C TRP A 296 11.67 -6.75 15.15
N GLY A 297 10.78 -6.58 16.13
CA GLY A 297 9.98 -5.39 16.36
C GLY A 297 10.76 -4.24 17.01
N PRO A 298 11.25 -4.39 18.26
CA PRO A 298 11.73 -3.27 19.07
C PRO A 298 12.74 -2.37 18.37
N SER A 299 13.75 -2.95 17.71
CA SER A 299 14.82 -2.16 17.09
C SER A 299 14.51 -1.66 15.69
N ASN A 300 13.52 -2.23 15.00
CA ASN A 300 13.32 -2.02 13.56
C ASN A 300 11.94 -1.47 13.17
N THR A 301 11.11 -1.19 14.15
CA THR A 301 9.75 -0.67 13.92
C THR A 301 9.53 0.64 14.63
N ALA A 302 8.62 1.45 14.09
CA ALA A 302 8.00 2.57 14.79
C ALA A 302 6.52 2.26 14.94
N LEU A 303 6.02 2.25 16.17
CA LEU A 303 4.61 2.07 16.47
C LEU A 303 4.02 3.41 16.90
N VAL A 304 3.01 3.88 16.17
CA VAL A 304 2.38 5.18 16.45
C VAL A 304 0.93 4.99 16.88
N TYR A 305 0.65 5.50 18.08
CA TYR A 305 -0.67 5.55 18.70
C TYR A 305 -0.95 6.92 19.37
N PRO A 306 -2.20 7.45 19.32
CA PRO A 306 -3.29 6.97 18.46
C PRO A 306 -2.87 7.05 16.99
N ALA A 307 -3.35 6.11 16.16
CA ALA A 307 -2.98 6.14 14.75
C ALA A 307 -3.40 7.48 14.14
N CYS A 308 -2.43 8.26 13.64
CA CYS A 308 -2.73 9.21 12.58
C CYS A 308 -3.53 8.46 11.52
N THR A 309 -4.60 9.08 11.03
CA THR A 309 -5.54 8.44 10.13
C THR A 309 -4.86 8.29 8.78
N LEU A 310 -4.13 7.19 8.61
CA LEU A 310 -3.83 6.68 7.28
C LEU A 310 -5.18 6.56 6.56
N PRO A 311 -5.37 7.24 5.42
CA PRO A 311 -6.66 7.29 4.76
C PRO A 311 -7.17 5.87 4.50
N ARG A 312 -8.25 5.46 5.18
CA ARG A 312 -8.84 4.11 5.04
C ARG A 312 -9.18 3.76 3.58
N TRP A 313 -9.43 4.78 2.77
CA TRP A 313 -10.03 4.62 1.46
C TRP A 313 -9.01 4.44 0.33
N PHE A 314 -7.71 4.66 0.57
CA PHE A 314 -6.66 4.57 -0.48
C PHE A 314 -5.35 3.95 0.06
N PRO A 315 -5.32 2.61 0.23
CA PRO A 315 -4.10 1.92 0.63
C PRO A 315 -3.00 2.09 -0.43
N GLY A 316 -1.76 2.36 -0.01
CA GLY A 316 -0.58 2.31 -0.88
C GLY A 316 -0.12 3.60 -1.55
N LYS A 317 -0.85 4.72 -1.44
CA LYS A 317 -0.45 5.98 -2.13
C LYS A 317 -0.02 7.13 -1.21
N HIS A 318 -0.14 6.91 0.10
CA HIS A 318 0.38 7.80 1.13
C HIS A 318 1.81 7.42 1.54
N VAL A 319 2.40 6.37 0.96
CA VAL A 319 3.78 5.94 1.20
C VAL A 319 4.56 6.04 -0.10
N TYR A 320 5.70 6.71 -0.06
CA TYR A 320 6.65 6.73 -1.17
C TYR A 320 8.05 6.58 -0.60
N SER A 321 8.80 5.59 -1.09
CA SER A 321 10.15 5.31 -0.61
C SER A 321 10.19 5.13 0.92
N GLN A 322 10.78 6.07 1.67
CA GLN A 322 10.92 6.08 3.12
C GLN A 322 10.01 7.10 3.83
N ARG A 323 9.05 7.68 3.10
CA ARG A 323 8.17 8.74 3.61
C ARG A 323 6.72 8.32 3.65
N VAL A 324 5.98 8.89 4.59
CA VAL A 324 4.55 8.66 4.77
C VAL A 324 3.81 9.96 5.01
N ILE A 325 2.69 10.17 4.32
CA ILE A 325 1.73 11.20 4.70
C ILE A 325 0.93 10.68 5.90
N ALA A 326 1.13 11.33 7.04
CA ALA A 326 0.39 11.12 8.27
C ALA A 326 -0.60 12.27 8.46
N SER A 327 -1.84 12.05 8.03
CA SER A 327 -2.87 13.07 8.21
C SER A 327 -3.53 12.95 9.58
N ASN A 328 -3.82 14.08 10.21
CA ASN A 328 -4.66 14.17 11.41
C ASN A 328 -6.14 14.30 11.01
N LEU A 329 -6.60 13.51 10.04
CA LEU A 329 -8.01 13.49 9.63
C LEU A 329 -8.86 12.91 10.75
N PHE A 330 -9.25 13.73 11.72
CA PHE A 330 -10.49 13.50 12.43
C PHE A 330 -11.62 14.07 11.57
N LEU A 331 -12.43 13.16 11.04
CA LEU A 331 -13.74 13.34 10.40
C LEU A 331 -14.27 14.79 10.35
N GLY A 332 -14.02 15.48 9.23
CA GLY A 332 -14.79 16.66 8.82
C GLY A 332 -14.13 18.03 9.03
N GLU A 333 -12.98 18.10 9.70
CA GLU A 333 -12.21 19.35 9.79
C GLU A 333 -11.42 19.62 8.51
N GLN A 334 -11.34 20.89 8.11
CA GLN A 334 -10.45 21.30 7.03
C GLN A 334 -9.01 21.06 7.45
N LEU A 335 -8.28 20.29 6.65
CA LEU A 335 -6.84 20.15 6.81
C LEU A 335 -6.19 21.41 6.27
N ASP A 336 -5.89 22.36 7.14
CA ASP A 336 -5.00 23.47 6.76
C ASP A 336 -3.55 22.98 6.64
N SER A 337 -3.23 21.81 7.22
CA SER A 337 -1.92 21.19 7.16
C SER A 337 -1.94 19.67 7.02
N ILE A 338 -0.86 19.12 6.48
CA ILE A 338 -0.54 17.69 6.47
C ILE A 338 0.74 17.44 7.26
N ASN A 339 0.88 16.24 7.84
CA ASN A 339 2.18 15.81 8.35
C ASN A 339 2.81 14.82 7.40
N ILE A 340 4.12 14.93 7.22
CA ILE A 340 4.93 13.96 6.49
C ILE A 340 5.97 13.40 7.45
N TRP A 341 6.01 12.08 7.57
CA TRP A 341 6.98 11.37 8.39
C TRP A 341 8.03 10.76 7.48
N ASP A 342 9.29 11.10 7.69
CA ASP A 342 10.44 10.60 6.94
C ASP A 342 11.33 9.72 7.81
N PHE A 343 11.47 8.48 7.37
CA PHE A 343 12.25 7.43 8.01
C PHE A 343 13.65 7.28 7.38
N SER A 344 14.03 8.17 6.46
CA SER A 344 15.34 8.12 5.81
C SER A 344 16.47 8.50 6.76
N LEU A 345 17.52 7.67 6.74
CA LEU A 345 18.71 7.88 7.56
C LEU A 345 19.40 9.22 7.30
N ALA A 346 19.37 9.70 6.05
CA ALA A 346 19.95 10.99 5.66
C ALA A 346 19.23 12.15 6.37
N THR A 347 17.89 12.17 6.30
CA THR A 347 17.06 13.18 6.99
C THR A 347 17.25 13.12 8.50
N ILE A 348 17.27 11.91 9.08
CA ILE A 348 17.45 11.72 10.52
C ILE A 348 18.84 12.21 10.97
N LYS A 349 19.89 11.94 10.19
CA LYS A 349 21.26 12.39 10.47
C LYS A 349 21.34 13.92 10.42
N ALA A 350 20.78 14.54 9.38
CA ALA A 350 20.74 16.00 9.25
C ALA A 350 19.99 16.67 10.41
N ALA A 351 18.86 16.09 10.84
CA ALA A 351 18.10 16.59 11.99
C ALA A 351 18.91 16.53 13.30
N LYS A 352 19.68 15.46 13.51
CA LYS A 352 20.55 15.32 14.69
C LYS A 352 21.70 16.32 14.66
N GLU A 353 22.40 16.42 13.54
CA GLU A 353 23.51 17.38 13.37
C GLU A 353 23.01 18.81 13.61
N PHE A 354 21.84 19.18 13.07
CA PHE A 354 21.26 20.49 13.29
C PHE A 354 20.95 20.76 14.78
N ALA A 355 20.37 19.78 15.48
CA ALA A 355 20.05 19.90 16.91
C ALA A 355 21.30 20.11 17.78
N GLU A 356 22.47 19.67 17.32
CA GLU A 356 23.75 19.82 18.01
C GLU A 356 24.45 21.15 17.69
N THR A 357 24.35 21.65 16.46
CA THR A 357 25.19 22.78 15.98
C THR A 357 24.51 24.13 15.95
N SER A 358 23.18 24.20 15.93
CA SER A 358 22.47 25.41 15.46
C SER A 358 21.48 25.96 16.50
N SER A 359 21.46 27.30 16.66
CA SER A 359 20.37 28.03 17.31
C SER A 359 19.23 28.40 16.34
N GLY A 360 19.31 27.96 15.08
CA GLY A 360 18.28 28.19 14.06
C GLY A 360 17.05 27.30 14.26
N GLU A 361 16.03 27.52 13.43
CA GLU A 361 14.78 26.75 13.45
C GLU A 361 14.84 25.61 12.42
N PHE A 362 15.03 24.36 12.87
CA PHE A 362 14.80 23.19 12.03
C PHE A 362 13.30 22.90 12.00
N ARG A 363 12.69 22.97 10.81
CA ARG A 363 11.24 22.82 10.63
C ARG A 363 10.71 21.42 10.97
N GLY A 364 11.58 20.41 11.10
CA GLY A 364 11.20 19.04 11.43
C GLY A 364 11.29 18.73 12.93
N VAL A 365 10.48 17.80 13.41
CA VAL A 365 10.59 17.26 14.77
C VAL A 365 11.13 15.84 14.69
N LEU A 366 12.30 15.60 15.30
CA LEU A 366 12.86 14.26 15.42
C LEU A 366 12.11 13.49 16.51
N PHE A 367 11.49 12.37 16.14
CA PHE A 367 10.87 11.44 17.07
C PHE A 367 11.84 10.30 17.37
N PRO A 368 12.34 10.19 18.62
CA PRO A 368 13.22 9.10 19.02
C PRO A 368 12.40 7.82 19.30
N SER A 369 13.09 6.81 19.84
CA SER A 369 12.46 5.59 20.33
C SER A 369 11.29 5.86 21.28
N ARG A 370 10.21 5.11 21.11
CA ARG A 370 8.99 5.21 21.89
C ARG A 370 8.61 3.85 22.47
N THR A 371 8.29 3.83 23.76
CA THR A 371 7.55 2.74 24.39
C THR A 371 6.08 3.12 24.38
N VAL A 372 5.22 2.25 23.87
CA VAL A 372 3.77 2.36 24.05
C VAL A 372 3.41 1.53 25.27
N TYR A 373 3.05 2.22 26.35
CA TYR A 373 2.74 1.56 27.61
C TYR A 373 1.37 0.89 27.54
N ALA A 374 1.26 -0.31 28.09
CA ALA A 374 -0.02 -1.04 28.13
C ALA A 374 -1.10 -0.28 28.94
N SER A 375 -0.68 0.59 29.86
CA SER A 375 -1.56 1.49 30.61
C SER A 375 -2.15 2.61 29.76
N GLU A 376 -1.44 3.09 28.75
CA GLU A 376 -1.93 4.12 27.82
C GLU A 376 -2.89 3.54 26.78
N VAL A 377 -2.66 2.27 26.42
CA VAL A 377 -3.36 1.60 25.34
C VAL A 377 -3.74 0.19 25.81
N PRO A 378 -5.00 -0.04 26.25
CA PRO A 378 -5.45 -1.32 26.77
C PRO A 378 -5.65 -2.38 25.65
N LEU A 379 -4.82 -2.31 24.61
CA LEU A 379 -4.76 -3.25 23.50
C LEU A 379 -3.74 -4.36 23.74
N PHE A 380 -2.61 -4.06 24.38
CA PHE A 380 -1.49 -4.98 24.54
C PHE A 380 -1.47 -5.58 25.95
N GLU A 381 -0.96 -6.81 26.07
CA GLU A 381 -0.79 -7.44 27.40
C GLU A 381 0.40 -6.86 28.17
N ALA A 382 1.39 -6.32 27.47
CA ALA A 382 2.60 -5.73 28.02
C ALA A 382 3.02 -4.48 27.22
N ASP A 383 3.96 -3.72 27.78
CA ASP A 383 4.52 -2.54 27.12
C ASP A 383 5.20 -2.92 25.80
N VAL A 384 4.89 -2.18 24.73
CA VAL A 384 5.44 -2.41 23.40
C VAL A 384 6.54 -1.40 23.12
N LYS A 385 7.78 -1.87 23.06
CA LYS A 385 8.95 -1.04 22.72
C LYS A 385 9.11 -0.93 21.21
N THR A 386 9.44 0.27 20.73
CA THR A 386 9.81 0.55 19.33
C THR A 386 10.88 1.63 19.26
N SER A 387 11.82 1.52 18.33
CA SER A 387 12.98 2.42 18.28
C SER A 387 13.37 2.90 16.88
N LEU A 388 12.56 2.65 15.86
CA LEU A 388 12.81 3.22 14.54
C LEU A 388 12.54 4.74 14.59
N PRO A 389 13.57 5.59 14.42
CA PRO A 389 13.39 7.02 14.47
C PRO A 389 12.80 7.56 13.16
N PHE A 390 12.15 8.71 13.22
CA PHE A 390 11.69 9.45 12.05
C PHE A 390 11.66 10.95 12.31
N VAL A 391 11.68 11.74 11.24
CA VAL A 391 11.46 13.17 11.30
C VAL A 391 10.05 13.46 10.81
N ALA A 392 9.27 14.21 11.59
CA ALA A 392 7.97 14.68 11.15
C ALA A 392 8.06 16.14 10.71
N TRP A 393 7.51 16.45 9.54
CA TRP A 393 7.26 17.81 9.10
C TRP A 393 5.77 18.07 9.10
N ARG A 394 5.42 19.32 9.41
CA ARG A 394 4.08 19.85 9.21
C ARG A 394 4.14 20.83 8.04
N LEU A 395 3.30 20.60 7.04
CA LEU A 395 3.23 21.42 5.84
C LEU A 395 1.84 22.02 5.75
N GLU A 396 1.78 23.34 5.63
CA GLU A 396 0.52 24.06 5.43
C GLU A 396 0.14 23.96 3.95
N VAL A 397 -1.05 23.42 3.67
CA VAL A 397 -1.57 23.16 2.30
C VAL A 397 -2.62 24.18 1.87
N GLY A 398 -2.89 25.16 2.74
CA GLY A 398 -3.91 26.19 2.57
C GLY A 398 -5.33 25.66 2.79
N LYS A 399 -6.32 26.56 2.77
CA LYS A 399 -7.74 26.25 3.05
C LYS A 399 -8.45 25.44 1.95
N HIS A 400 -7.69 24.83 1.05
CA HIS A 400 -8.23 24.05 -0.04
C HIS A 400 -8.64 22.67 0.47
N ARG A 401 -9.87 22.24 0.15
CA ARG A 401 -10.34 20.90 0.48
C ARG A 401 -9.78 19.89 -0.52
N HIS A 402 -8.64 19.29 -0.24
CA HIS A 402 -8.20 18.08 -0.91
C HIS A 402 -8.84 16.87 -0.25
N TYR A 403 -9.24 15.90 -1.07
CA TYR A 403 -9.76 14.63 -0.59
C TYR A 403 -8.63 13.63 -0.34
N PHE A 404 -7.54 13.77 -1.09
CA PHE A 404 -6.40 12.86 -1.06
C PHE A 404 -5.10 13.62 -1.18
N TYR A 405 -4.07 13.05 -0.56
CA TYR A 405 -2.69 13.47 -0.76
C TYR A 405 -1.86 12.26 -1.14
N PHE A 406 -0.91 12.47 -2.04
CA PHE A 406 -0.01 11.45 -2.54
C PHE A 406 1.42 11.93 -2.42
N LEU A 407 2.33 11.04 -2.04
CA LEU A 407 3.75 11.32 -2.14
C LEU A 407 4.23 10.92 -3.53
N HIS A 408 5.14 11.72 -4.08
CA HIS A 408 5.88 11.41 -5.30
C HIS A 408 7.36 11.68 -5.08
N ALA A 409 8.17 11.50 -6.12
CA ALA A 409 9.62 11.66 -6.01
C ALA A 409 9.97 13.02 -5.39
N ASN A 410 9.44 14.12 -5.92
CA ASN A 410 9.91 15.45 -5.55
C ASN A 410 9.06 16.17 -4.51
N GLY A 411 7.98 15.54 -4.02
CA GLY A 411 7.11 16.19 -3.07
C GLY A 411 5.81 15.46 -2.84
N PHE A 412 4.72 16.21 -2.79
CA PHE A 412 3.39 15.64 -2.65
C PHE A 412 2.38 16.35 -3.54
N ALA A 413 1.31 15.64 -3.90
CA ALA A 413 0.20 16.19 -4.66
C ALA A 413 -1.09 16.05 -3.86
N GLY A 414 -1.87 17.13 -3.79
CA GLY A 414 -3.22 17.14 -3.24
C GLY A 414 -4.25 17.04 -4.34
N MET A 415 -5.23 16.14 -4.21
CA MET A 415 -6.28 15.96 -5.21
C MET A 415 -7.64 16.48 -4.70
N LYS A 416 -8.23 17.38 -5.47
CA LYS A 416 -9.57 17.93 -5.27
C LYS A 416 -10.57 17.16 -6.14
N LEU A 417 -11.62 16.63 -5.52
CA LEU A 417 -12.77 16.08 -6.23
C LEU A 417 -13.93 17.07 -6.18
N THR A 418 -14.34 17.58 -7.33
CA THR A 418 -15.64 18.26 -7.47
C THR A 418 -16.62 17.33 -8.15
N SER A 419 -17.90 17.70 -8.20
CA SER A 419 -18.94 16.93 -8.91
C SER A 419 -18.59 16.68 -10.38
N ASP A 420 -17.85 17.61 -10.98
CA ASP A 420 -17.68 17.69 -12.43
C ASP A 420 -16.22 17.52 -12.87
N PHE A 421 -15.25 17.72 -11.96
CA PHE A 421 -13.83 17.75 -12.29
C PHE A 421 -12.94 17.20 -11.16
N CYS A 422 -11.80 16.65 -11.54
CA CYS A 422 -10.72 16.28 -10.64
C CYS A 422 -9.54 17.22 -10.89
N ALA A 423 -9.13 17.99 -9.89
CA ALA A 423 -7.96 18.86 -9.97
C ALA A 423 -6.83 18.29 -9.12
N LEU A 424 -5.60 18.37 -9.62
CA LEU A 424 -4.40 17.99 -8.90
C LEU A 424 -3.57 19.23 -8.63
N ASP A 425 -3.33 19.54 -7.36
CA ASP A 425 -2.39 20.58 -6.94
C ASP A 425 -1.09 19.89 -6.52
N VAL A 426 0.05 20.33 -7.07
CA VAL A 426 1.37 19.75 -6.79
C VAL A 426 2.14 20.70 -5.87
N TYR A 427 2.80 20.12 -4.87
CA TYR A 427 3.54 20.85 -3.84
C TYR A 427 4.97 20.32 -3.77
N SER A 428 5.94 21.25 -3.66
CA SER A 428 7.33 20.92 -3.36
C SER A 428 7.52 20.71 -1.85
N LEU A 429 8.53 19.92 -1.47
CA LEU A 429 8.97 19.83 -0.07
C LEU A 429 10.02 20.88 0.30
N ASP A 430 10.60 21.55 -0.70
CA ASP A 430 11.70 22.50 -0.52
C ASP A 430 11.22 23.95 -0.29
N GLU A 431 9.91 24.20 -0.36
CA GLU A 431 9.24 25.48 -0.07
C GLU A 431 8.65 25.48 1.36
#